data_AF-A0A9P4VP59-F1
#
_entry.id   AF-A0A9P4VP59-F1
#
_cell.length_a   1.000
_cell.length_b   1.000
_cell.length_c   1.000
_cell.angle_alpha   90.00
_cell.angle_beta   90.00
_cell.angle_gamma   90.00
#
_symmetry.space_group_name_H-M   'P 1'
#
loop_
_entity.id
_entity.type
_entity.pdbx_description
1 polymer ?
#
loop_
_entity_poly.entity_id
_entity_poly.type
_entity_poly.pdbx_seq_one_letter_code
_entity_poly.pdbx_strand_id
1 'polypeptide(L)'
;MPTPCSACRRFSRSCIVDIPSGFCSECLARARTRSELAAAENDEELALDHEEQVRAQASAQVRAARARARRLRRQLRSLEEKEFEMSRRELGSIEELEALERAAEGQRASSVAPSSSAVVSPSSWSGLDFSALEGLEFPGFGDETVQVSDRSSSNA
;
A
#
# COMPACT_ATOMS: atom_id res chain seq x y z
N MET A 1 62.29 32.91 29.04
CA MET A 1 61.02 32.52 29.68
C MET A 1 59.89 32.97 28.77
N PRO A 2 59.08 32.05 28.21
CA PRO A 2 57.95 32.43 27.36
C PRO A 2 56.96 33.27 28.17
N THR A 3 56.47 34.35 27.57
CA THR A 3 55.47 35.23 28.20
C THR A 3 54.16 34.45 28.37
N PRO A 4 53.57 34.40 29.58
CA PRO A 4 52.32 33.66 29.79
C PRO A 4 51.19 34.30 28.98
N CYS A 5 50.27 33.46 28.47
CA CYS A 5 49.11 33.97 27.76
C CYS A 5 48.22 34.81 28.70
N SER A 6 47.40 35.69 28.12
CA SER A 6 46.53 36.61 28.87
C SER A 6 45.59 35.88 29.85
N ALA A 7 45.10 34.69 29.47
CA ALA A 7 44.26 33.85 30.32
C ALA A 7 45.03 33.32 31.55
N CYS A 8 46.15 32.62 31.35
CA CYS A 8 46.93 32.07 32.46
C CYS A 8 47.48 33.18 33.38
N ARG A 9 47.84 34.34 32.80
CA ARG A 9 48.22 35.53 33.57
C ARG A 9 47.08 36.05 34.46
N ARG A 10 45.84 36.09 33.94
CA ARG A 10 44.66 36.57 34.69
C ARG A 10 44.28 35.65 35.85
N PHE A 11 44.45 34.34 35.68
CA PHE A 11 44.11 33.34 36.70
C PHE A 11 45.32 32.90 37.56
N SER A 12 46.48 33.55 37.39
CA SER A 12 47.73 33.22 38.09
C SER A 12 48.10 31.73 38.01
N ARG A 13 47.87 31.09 36.85
CA ARG A 13 48.19 29.68 36.61
C ARG A 13 49.50 29.52 35.83
N SER A 14 50.15 28.37 35.95
CA SER A 14 51.34 28.05 35.17
C SER A 14 50.97 27.86 33.69
N CYS A 15 51.53 28.71 32.83
CA CYS A 15 51.30 28.64 31.38
C CYS A 15 52.28 27.64 30.76
N ILE A 16 51.90 26.36 30.73
CA ILE A 16 52.68 25.32 30.05
C ILE A 16 52.30 25.35 28.57
N VAL A 17 53.21 25.88 27.75
CA VAL A 17 53.05 25.95 26.28
C VAL A 17 53.62 24.68 25.66
N ASP A 18 52.81 24.03 24.84
CA ASP A 18 53.25 22.91 24.03
C ASP A 18 53.91 23.44 22.76
N ILE A 19 55.20 23.13 22.58
CA ILE A 19 56.07 23.68 21.53
C ILE A 19 55.55 23.38 20.11
N PRO A 20 55.10 22.15 19.76
CA PRO A 20 54.59 21.86 18.42
C PRO A 20 53.28 22.56 18.09
N SER A 21 52.38 22.74 19.05
CA SER A 21 51.07 23.36 18.81
C SER A 21 51.10 24.89 18.97
N GLY A 22 52.08 25.44 19.69
CA GLY A 22 52.19 26.88 19.96
C GLY A 22 51.14 27.42 20.93
N PHE A 23 50.32 26.55 21.54
CA PHE A 23 49.27 26.91 22.48
C PHE A 23 49.56 26.35 23.87
N CYS A 24 49.03 27.00 24.92
CA CYS A 24 49.06 26.41 26.25
C CYS A 24 47.98 25.34 26.42
N SER A 25 48.21 24.39 27.32
CA SER A 25 47.30 23.27 27.59
C SER A 25 45.86 23.71 27.87
N GLU A 26 45.65 24.81 28.59
CA GLU A 26 44.30 25.34 28.85
C GLU A 26 43.63 25.91 27.60
N CYS A 27 44.38 26.59 26.74
CA CYS A 27 43.84 27.11 25.48
C CYS A 27 43.46 25.97 24.54
N LEU A 28 44.28 24.91 24.47
CA LEU A 28 43.97 23.70 23.69
C LEU A 28 42.72 22.98 24.23
N ALA A 29 42.60 22.83 25.55
CA ALA A 29 41.42 22.22 26.16
C ALA A 29 40.13 23.02 25.87
N ARG A 30 40.21 24.36 25.90
CA ARG A 30 39.09 25.24 25.53
C ARG A 30 38.74 25.17 24.04
N ALA A 31 39.74 25.02 23.17
CA ALA A 31 39.51 24.86 21.74
C ALA A 31 38.80 23.53 21.45
N ARG A 32 39.24 22.43 22.09
CA ARG A 32 38.62 21.10 21.95
C ARG A 32 37.17 21.07 22.43
N THR A 33 36.92 21.58 23.63
CA THR A 33 35.56 21.65 24.18
C THR A 33 34.62 22.48 23.30
N ARG A 34 35.09 23.58 22.70
CA ARG A 34 34.28 24.34 21.74
C ARG A 34 34.00 23.58 20.45
N SER A 35 34.99 22.87 19.89
CA SER A 35 34.76 22.04 18.71
C SER A 35 33.83 20.86 19.00
N GLU A 36 33.92 20.26 20.18
CA GLU A 36 33.02 19.18 20.63
C GLU A 36 31.58 19.68 20.80
N LEU A 37 31.39 20.85 21.40
CA LEU A 37 30.06 21.47 21.52
C LEU A 37 29.48 21.81 20.14
N ALA A 38 30.26 22.40 19.24
CA ALA A 38 29.80 22.71 17.89
C ALA A 38 29.46 21.46 17.08
N ALA A 39 30.22 20.36 17.26
CA ALA A 39 29.89 19.07 16.65
C ALA A 39 28.57 18.50 17.20
N ALA A 40 28.37 18.57 18.53
CA ALA A 40 27.14 18.09 19.16
C ALA A 40 25.91 18.89 18.71
N GLU A 41 26.02 20.22 18.58
CA GLU A 41 24.94 21.07 18.04
C GLU A 41 24.61 20.71 16.59
N ASN A 42 25.63 20.44 15.76
CA ASN A 42 25.41 20.05 14.37
C ASN A 42 24.79 18.64 14.24
N ASP A 43 25.21 17.70 15.08
CA ASP A 43 24.64 16.35 15.13
C ASP A 43 23.16 16.40 15.57
N GLU A 44 22.81 17.28 16.51
CA GLU A 44 21.42 17.50 16.93
C GLU A 44 20.57 18.10 15.80
N GLU A 45 21.09 19.09 15.08
CA GLU A 45 20.42 19.67 13.91
C GLU A 45 20.15 18.62 12.83
N LEU A 46 21.17 17.82 12.49
CA LEU A 46 21.04 16.72 11.52
C LEU A 46 20.03 15.65 11.98
N ALA A 47 19.97 15.36 13.28
CA ALA A 47 19.00 14.42 13.82
C ALA A 47 17.56 14.95 13.69
N LEU A 48 17.35 16.25 13.97
CA LEU A 48 16.05 16.90 13.81
C LEU A 48 15.59 16.93 12.34
N ASP A 49 16.48 17.26 11.41
CA ASP A 49 16.19 17.24 9.98
C ASP A 49 15.80 15.84 9.50
N HIS A 50 16.53 14.81 9.95
CA HIS A 50 16.22 13.43 9.62
C HIS A 50 14.86 13.00 10.20
N GLU A 51 14.53 13.38 11.43
CA GLU A 51 13.21 13.13 12.00
C GLU A 51 12.09 13.81 11.20
N GLU A 52 12.27 15.08 10.80
CA GLU A 52 11.29 15.80 9.99
C GLU A 52 11.12 15.11 8.63
N GLN A 53 12.22 14.68 8.00
CA GLN A 53 12.19 13.96 6.73
C GLN A 53 11.41 12.64 6.85
N VAL A 54 11.65 11.85 7.90
CA VAL A 54 10.92 10.60 8.15
C VAL A 54 9.44 10.86 8.38
N ARG A 55 9.09 11.89 9.16
CA ARG A 55 7.68 12.30 9.40
C ARG A 55 7.02 12.74 8.10
N ALA A 56 7.70 13.53 7.27
CA ALA A 56 7.20 13.99 5.99
C ALA A 56 6.96 12.80 5.04
N GLN A 57 7.90 11.87 4.95
CA GLN A 57 7.74 10.64 4.15
C GLN A 57 6.57 9.78 4.64
N ALA A 58 6.47 9.53 5.94
CA ALA A 58 5.35 8.77 6.52
C ALA A 58 4.00 9.44 6.20
N SER A 59 3.92 10.77 6.34
CA SER A 59 2.70 11.51 6.00
C SER A 59 2.36 11.42 4.51
N ALA A 60 3.35 11.44 3.62
CA ALA A 60 3.17 11.28 2.18
C ALA A 60 2.65 9.88 1.83
N GLN A 61 3.20 8.84 2.46
CA GLN A 61 2.75 7.46 2.28
C GLN A 61 1.29 7.27 2.73
N VAL A 62 0.93 7.82 3.90
CA VAL A 62 -0.46 7.77 4.40
C VAL A 62 -1.42 8.48 3.45
N ARG A 63 -1.05 9.65 2.92
CA ARG A 63 -1.87 10.38 1.93
C ARG A 63 -2.04 9.56 0.64
N ALA A 64 -0.96 8.98 0.13
CA ALA A 64 -1.00 8.14 -1.07
C ALA A 64 -1.88 6.89 -0.86
N ALA A 65 -1.74 6.21 0.27
CA ALA A 65 -2.56 5.05 0.62
C ALA A 65 -4.05 5.42 0.71
N ARG A 66 -4.38 6.54 1.36
CA ARG A 66 -5.76 7.05 1.43
C ARG A 66 -6.34 7.39 0.06
N ALA A 67 -5.54 7.99 -0.82
CA ALA A 67 -5.96 8.29 -2.20
C ALA A 67 -6.26 7.01 -2.99
N ARG A 68 -5.38 6.00 -2.90
CA ARG A 68 -5.60 4.67 -3.50
C ARG A 68 -6.87 4.01 -2.96
N ALA A 69 -7.08 4.00 -1.65
CA ALA A 69 -8.28 3.44 -1.03
C ALA A 69 -9.56 4.13 -1.51
N ARG A 70 -9.55 5.48 -1.66
CA ARG A 70 -10.70 6.22 -2.21
C ARG A 70 -10.97 5.85 -3.67
N ARG A 71 -9.94 5.68 -4.49
CA ARG A 71 -10.07 5.25 -5.89
C ARG A 71 -10.68 3.85 -5.98
N LEU A 72 -10.14 2.89 -5.22
CA LEU A 72 -10.65 1.52 -5.19
C LEU A 72 -12.12 1.46 -4.74
N ARG A 73 -12.50 2.22 -3.71
CA ARG A 73 -13.92 2.31 -3.29
C ARG A 73 -14.85 2.86 -4.36
N ARG A 74 -14.39 3.79 -5.20
CA ARG A 74 -15.18 4.29 -6.35
C ARG A 74 -15.32 3.21 -7.41
N GLN A 75 -14.24 2.48 -7.68
CA GLN A 75 -14.26 1.38 -8.65
C GLN A 75 -15.20 0.26 -8.18
N LEU A 76 -15.15 -0.12 -6.91
CA LEU A 76 -16.08 -1.11 -6.32
C LEU A 76 -17.53 -0.69 -6.50
N ARG A 77 -17.90 0.54 -6.11
CA ARG A 77 -19.27 1.05 -6.33
C ARG A 77 -19.70 1.01 -7.80
N SER A 78 -18.80 1.39 -8.72
CA SER A 78 -19.13 1.33 -10.16
C SER A 78 -19.28 -0.09 -10.69
N LEU A 79 -18.64 -1.09 -10.05
CA LEU A 79 -18.82 -2.50 -10.39
C LEU A 79 -20.12 -3.03 -9.81
N GLU A 80 -20.44 -2.70 -8.55
CA GLU A 80 -21.71 -3.02 -7.90
C GLU A 80 -22.91 -2.46 -8.70
N GLU A 81 -22.81 -1.21 -9.17
CA GLU A 81 -23.85 -0.60 -10.02
C GLU A 81 -24.03 -1.35 -11.35
N LYS A 82 -22.92 -1.77 -11.99
CA LYS A 82 -22.97 -2.56 -13.23
C LYS A 82 -23.51 -3.96 -13.00
N GLU A 83 -23.10 -4.61 -11.93
CA GLU A 83 -23.61 -5.92 -11.51
C GLU A 83 -25.13 -5.84 -11.33
N PHE A 84 -25.61 -4.86 -10.56
CA PHE A 84 -27.03 -4.63 -10.38
C PHE A 84 -27.77 -4.37 -11.70
N GLU A 85 -27.20 -3.59 -12.61
CA GLU A 85 -27.79 -3.34 -13.93
C GLU A 85 -27.85 -4.62 -14.78
N MET A 86 -26.81 -5.45 -14.78
CA MET A 86 -26.80 -6.72 -15.50
C MET A 86 -27.84 -7.69 -14.91
N SER A 87 -27.87 -7.86 -13.59
CA SER A 87 -28.87 -8.71 -12.93
C SER A 87 -30.30 -8.24 -13.25
N ARG A 88 -30.54 -6.93 -13.30
CA ARG A 88 -31.85 -6.39 -13.68
C ARG A 88 -32.23 -6.74 -15.13
N ARG A 89 -31.28 -6.65 -16.07
CA ARG A 89 -31.51 -7.02 -17.47
C ARG A 89 -31.75 -8.52 -17.63
N GLU A 90 -30.99 -9.34 -16.91
CA GLU A 90 -31.16 -10.80 -16.89
C GLU A 90 -32.54 -11.20 -16.37
N LEU A 91 -32.98 -10.62 -15.25
CA LEU A 91 -34.32 -10.87 -14.72
C LEU A 91 -35.41 -10.44 -15.70
N GLY A 92 -35.29 -9.26 -16.32
CA GLY A 92 -36.23 -8.83 -17.36
C GLY A 92 -36.25 -9.77 -18.57
N SER A 93 -35.09 -10.26 -19.02
CA SER A 93 -35.00 -11.26 -20.09
C SER A 93 -35.67 -12.59 -19.71
N ILE A 94 -35.58 -13.01 -18.44
CA ILE A 94 -36.24 -14.23 -17.96
C ILE A 94 -37.75 -14.04 -17.97
N GLU A 95 -38.25 -12.92 -17.45
CA GLU A 95 -39.68 -12.59 -17.43
C GLU A 95 -40.29 -12.55 -18.84
N GLU A 96 -39.55 -12.00 -19.82
CA GLU A 96 -39.95 -11.99 -21.23
C GLU A 96 -40.04 -13.41 -21.82
N LEU A 97 -39.05 -14.26 -21.55
CA LEU A 97 -39.04 -15.66 -21.99
C LEU A 97 -40.20 -16.46 -21.38
N GLU A 98 -40.46 -16.30 -20.08
CA GLU A 98 -41.59 -16.94 -19.41
C GLU A 98 -42.94 -16.49 -19.96
N ALA A 99 -43.07 -15.21 -20.36
CA ALA A 99 -44.28 -14.70 -20.99
C ALA A 99 -44.51 -15.31 -22.38
N LEU A 100 -43.43 -15.46 -23.17
CA LEU A 100 -43.49 -16.13 -24.47
C LEU A 100 -43.84 -17.62 -24.34
N GLU A 101 -43.26 -18.32 -23.35
CA GLU A 101 -43.57 -19.72 -23.08
C GLU A 101 -45.04 -19.91 -22.71
N ARG A 102 -45.58 -19.11 -21.77
CA ARG A 102 -47.01 -19.14 -21.41
C ARG A 102 -47.93 -18.86 -22.59
N ALA A 103 -47.57 -17.92 -23.45
CA ALA A 103 -48.34 -17.64 -24.67
C ALA A 103 -48.29 -18.81 -25.67
N ALA A 104 -47.15 -19.47 -25.83
CA ALA A 104 -46.99 -20.62 -26.70
C ALA A 104 -47.73 -21.86 -26.17
N GLU A 105 -47.71 -22.09 -24.86
CA GLU A 105 -48.48 -23.16 -24.21
C GLU A 105 -49.99 -22.97 -24.40
N GLY A 106 -50.49 -21.75 -24.24
CA GLY A 106 -51.89 -21.41 -24.51
C GLY A 106 -52.30 -21.70 -25.97
N GLN A 107 -51.42 -21.41 -26.93
CA GLN A 107 -51.66 -21.74 -28.34
C GLN A 107 -51.65 -23.25 -28.59
N ARG A 108 -50.68 -23.98 -28.01
CA ARG A 108 -50.60 -25.45 -28.13
C ARG A 108 -51.81 -26.15 -27.53
N ALA A 109 -52.30 -25.69 -26.37
CA ALA A 109 -53.50 -26.23 -25.73
C ALA A 109 -54.75 -26.06 -26.61
N SER A 110 -54.82 -24.96 -27.38
CA SER A 110 -55.92 -24.71 -28.33
C SER A 110 -55.76 -25.43 -29.67
N SER A 111 -54.57 -25.95 -30.00
CA SER A 111 -54.26 -26.62 -31.27
C SER A 111 -54.11 -28.15 -31.16
N VAL A 112 -54.56 -28.78 -30.07
CA VAL A 112 -54.55 -30.25 -29.95
C VAL A 112 -55.59 -30.87 -30.88
N ALA A 113 -55.22 -31.03 -32.14
CA ALA A 113 -55.66 -32.16 -32.94
C ALA A 113 -54.78 -33.38 -32.59
N PRO A 114 -55.34 -34.59 -32.42
CA PRO A 114 -54.56 -35.77 -32.12
C PRO A 114 -53.76 -36.17 -33.37
N SER A 115 -52.46 -35.89 -33.39
CA SER A 115 -51.59 -36.33 -34.46
C SER A 115 -50.40 -37.10 -33.90
N SER A 116 -50.16 -38.25 -34.54
CA SER A 116 -49.38 -39.39 -34.10
C SER A 116 -47.92 -39.11 -33.78
N SER A 117 -47.45 -39.82 -32.76
CA SER A 117 -46.08 -39.99 -32.29
C SER A 117 -45.02 -40.06 -33.40
N ALA A 118 -44.05 -39.15 -33.34
CA ALA A 118 -42.73 -39.35 -33.90
C ALA A 118 -41.69 -39.00 -32.83
N VAL A 119 -41.03 -40.03 -32.32
CA VAL A 119 -39.94 -39.96 -31.34
C VAL A 119 -38.72 -39.40 -32.05
N VAL A 120 -38.33 -38.16 -31.74
CA VAL A 120 -37.06 -37.60 -32.20
C VAL A 120 -36.12 -37.60 -31.01
N SER A 121 -35.09 -38.46 -31.09
CA SER A 121 -34.02 -38.57 -30.12
C SER A 121 -33.27 -37.24 -29.94
N PRO A 122 -33.05 -36.77 -28.69
CA PRO A 122 -32.20 -35.62 -28.44
C PRO A 122 -30.74 -36.07 -28.54
N SER A 123 -30.13 -35.85 -29.70
CA SER A 123 -28.72 -36.13 -29.91
C SER A 123 -27.84 -35.04 -29.29
N SER A 124 -27.12 -35.45 -28.26
CA SER A 124 -25.70 -35.14 -28.02
C SER A 124 -25.32 -33.67 -27.81
N TRP A 125 -25.31 -33.27 -26.54
CA TRP A 125 -24.57 -32.11 -26.03
C TRP A 125 -23.11 -32.48 -25.68
N SER A 126 -22.60 -33.62 -26.16
CA SER A 126 -21.28 -34.16 -25.82
C SER A 126 -20.10 -33.48 -26.53
N GLY A 127 -20.30 -32.26 -27.05
CA GLY A 127 -19.30 -31.52 -27.83
C GLY A 127 -18.67 -30.32 -27.10
N LEU A 128 -18.97 -30.11 -25.82
CA LEU A 128 -18.26 -29.11 -25.02
C LEU A 128 -17.01 -29.76 -24.43
N ASP A 129 -15.96 -29.81 -25.23
CA ASP A 129 -14.62 -30.19 -24.79
C ASP A 129 -14.07 -29.07 -23.88
N PHE A 130 -14.19 -29.28 -22.57
CA PHE A 130 -13.71 -28.36 -21.54
C PHE A 130 -12.17 -28.35 -21.43
N SER A 131 -11.48 -29.20 -22.20
CA SER A 131 -10.01 -29.32 -22.20
C SER A 131 -9.29 -28.12 -22.83
N ALA A 132 -10.02 -27.20 -23.48
CA ALA A 132 -9.45 -25.98 -24.05
C ALA A 132 -9.33 -24.81 -23.06
N LEU A 133 -9.85 -24.94 -21.83
CA LEU A 133 -9.79 -23.87 -20.82
C LEU A 133 -8.62 -24.00 -19.83
N GLU A 134 -7.76 -25.01 -19.97
CA GLU A 134 -6.60 -25.25 -19.10
C GLU A 134 -5.38 -24.35 -19.41
N GLY A 135 -5.47 -23.51 -20.46
CA GLY A 135 -4.39 -22.61 -20.88
C GLY A 135 -4.58 -21.13 -20.52
N LEU A 136 -5.66 -20.76 -19.82
CA LEU A 136 -5.80 -19.41 -19.28
C LEU A 136 -4.99 -19.31 -17.98
N GLU A 137 -3.67 -19.18 -18.13
CA GLU A 137 -2.81 -18.64 -17.09
C GLU A 137 -3.35 -17.28 -16.67
N PHE A 138 -4.06 -17.25 -15.55
CA PHE A 138 -4.46 -16.00 -14.90
C PHE A 138 -3.18 -15.22 -14.60
N PRO A 139 -3.00 -14.02 -15.19
CA PRO A 139 -1.81 -13.23 -14.90
C PRO A 139 -1.91 -12.74 -13.46
N GLY A 140 -1.14 -13.37 -12.58
CA GLY A 140 -0.65 -12.77 -11.35
C GLY A 140 -1.70 -12.46 -10.29
N PHE A 141 -2.29 -13.48 -9.68
CA PHE A 141 -2.44 -13.42 -8.23
C PHE A 141 -1.05 -13.61 -7.64
N GLY A 142 -0.28 -12.52 -7.65
CA GLY A 142 0.94 -12.43 -6.87
C GLY A 142 0.58 -12.79 -5.44
N ASP A 143 1.20 -13.84 -4.96
CA ASP A 143 1.24 -14.31 -3.58
C ASP A 143 1.91 -13.21 -2.73
N GLU A 144 1.20 -12.09 -2.55
CA GLU A 144 1.56 -11.04 -1.60
C GLU A 144 1.20 -11.63 -0.23
N THR A 145 2.11 -12.48 0.25
CA THR A 145 2.19 -12.91 1.63
C THR A 145 2.24 -11.65 2.49
N VAL A 146 1.06 -11.23 2.95
CA VAL A 146 0.92 -10.21 3.98
C VAL A 146 1.58 -10.79 5.23
N GLN A 147 2.87 -10.46 5.40
CA GLN A 147 3.56 -10.66 6.66
C GLN A 147 2.88 -9.75 7.68
N VAL A 148 1.85 -10.28 8.34
CA VAL A 148 1.32 -9.74 9.59
C VAL A 148 2.44 -9.85 10.60
N SER A 149 3.26 -8.79 10.67
CA SER A 149 4.20 -8.61 11.76
C SER A 149 3.38 -8.34 13.01
N ASP A 150 3.03 -9.40 13.73
CA ASP A 150 2.53 -9.31 15.09
C ASP A 150 3.57 -8.58 15.93
N ARG A 151 3.36 -7.26 16.07
CA ARG A 151 3.97 -6.45 17.12
C ARG A 151 3.28 -6.86 18.42
N SER A 152 3.80 -7.92 19.02
CA SER A 152 3.61 -8.29 20.42
C SER A 152 3.86 -7.04 21.27
N SER A 153 2.78 -6.38 21.65
CA SER A 153 2.77 -5.35 22.67
C SER A 153 2.96 -6.08 24.00
N SER A 154 4.21 -6.18 24.42
CA SER A 154 4.56 -6.50 25.79
C SER A 154 4.34 -5.24 26.63
N ASN A 155 3.20 -5.18 27.30
CA ASN A 155 2.91 -4.24 28.37
C ASN A 155 2.00 -4.97 29.38
N ALA A 156 2.63 -5.59 30.38
CA ALA A 156 2.12 -5.80 31.73
C ALA A 156 3.26 -6.33 32.60
#